data_AF-A0A917YAV8-F1
#
_entry.id   AF-A0A917YAV8-F1
#
_cell.length_a   1.000
_cell.length_b   1.000
_cell.length_c   1.000
_cell.angle_alpha   90.00
_cell.angle_beta   90.00
_cell.angle_gamma   90.00
#
_symmetry.space_group_name_H-M   'P 1'
#
loop_
_entity.id
_entity.type
_entity.pdbx_description
1 polymer ?
#
loop_
_entity_poly.entity_id
_entity_poly.type
_entity_poly.pdbx_seq_one_letter_code
_entity_poly.pdbx_strand_id
1 'polypeptide(L)'
;MTSALPALPSPALPSPVLSWPGLAAAARSGMPGGSSDAPDARLLLLLSALGDRGPARHRRLRLAVALAARTMVNDPHRLAGALLAEQGQPGRPARWTIDSDGTRTDDGRYSYRNPANPFAPPPHRLVRVSAALRP
;
A
#
# COMPACT_ATOMS: atom_id res chain seq x y z
N MET A 1 37.88 -6.32 -23.31
CA MET A 1 36.57 -7.00 -23.27
C MET A 1 36.23 -7.22 -21.80
N THR A 2 35.46 -6.31 -21.20
CA THR A 2 35.10 -6.36 -19.78
C THR A 2 33.68 -6.90 -19.68
N SER A 3 33.54 -8.16 -19.25
CA SER A 3 32.23 -8.75 -18.95
C SER A 3 31.67 -8.11 -17.69
N ALA A 4 30.56 -7.38 -17.83
CA ALA A 4 29.77 -6.90 -16.71
C ALA A 4 28.96 -8.07 -16.13
N LEU A 5 29.15 -8.35 -14.83
CA LEU A 5 28.31 -9.28 -14.08
C LEU A 5 26.85 -8.78 -14.04
N PRO A 6 25.84 -9.64 -14.22
CA PRO A 6 24.45 -9.24 -14.04
C PRO A 6 24.17 -8.94 -12.57
N ALA A 7 23.59 -7.77 -12.30
CA ALA A 7 23.11 -7.40 -10.98
C ALA A 7 22.04 -8.40 -10.52
N LEU A 8 22.31 -9.10 -9.41
CA LEU A 8 21.33 -9.96 -8.76
C LEU A 8 20.13 -9.09 -8.33
N PRO A 9 18.88 -9.54 -8.55
CA PRO A 9 17.72 -8.84 -8.01
C PRO A 9 17.82 -8.79 -6.48
N SER A 10 17.77 -7.58 -5.91
CA SER A 10 17.70 -7.42 -4.45
C SER A 10 16.56 -8.28 -3.90
N PRO A 11 16.78 -9.09 -2.85
CA PRO A 11 15.68 -9.82 -2.23
C PRO A 11 14.71 -8.78 -1.68
N ALA A 12 13.50 -8.74 -2.24
CA ALA A 12 12.39 -8.03 -1.63
C ALA A 12 12.24 -8.61 -0.22
N LEU A 13 12.61 -7.82 0.80
CA LEU A 13 12.46 -8.26 2.18
C LEU A 13 10.98 -8.64 2.38
N PRO A 14 10.67 -9.85 2.83
CA PRO A 14 9.29 -10.22 3.12
C PRO A 14 8.79 -9.23 4.18
N SER A 15 7.80 -8.43 3.82
CA SER A 15 7.12 -7.56 4.79
C SER A 15 6.76 -8.45 5.99
N PRO A 16 7.08 -8.07 7.24
CA PRO A 16 6.79 -8.91 8.39
C PRO A 16 5.29 -9.19 8.41
N VAL A 17 4.93 -10.43 8.11
CA VAL A 17 3.54 -10.87 8.01
C VAL A 17 3.00 -11.00 9.43
N LEU A 18 2.27 -9.99 9.88
CA LEU A 18 1.60 -9.98 11.17
C LEU A 18 0.24 -10.66 11.06
N SER A 19 -0.08 -11.46 12.07
CA SER A 19 -1.46 -11.86 12.34
C SER A 19 -2.28 -10.66 12.83
N TRP A 20 -3.60 -10.73 12.74
CA TRP A 20 -4.43 -9.63 13.24
C TRP A 20 -4.20 -9.32 14.73
N PRO A 21 -4.11 -10.30 15.65
CA PRO A 21 -3.75 -10.03 17.04
C PRO A 21 -2.38 -9.37 17.19
N GLY A 22 -1.37 -9.80 16.42
CA GLY A 22 -0.03 -9.21 16.43
C GLY A 22 -0.04 -7.76 15.98
N LEU A 23 -0.79 -7.45 14.91
CA LEU A 23 -0.97 -6.10 14.41
C LEU A 23 -1.71 -5.22 15.42
N ALA A 24 -2.79 -5.70 16.03
CA ALA A 24 -3.54 -4.95 17.05
C ALA A 24 -2.74 -4.75 18.35
N ALA A 25 -1.81 -5.65 18.68
CA ALA A 25 -0.87 -5.46 19.77
C ALA A 25 0.17 -4.39 19.43
N ALA A 26 0.78 -4.45 18.25
CA ALA A 26 1.73 -3.44 17.76
C ALA A 26 1.09 -2.03 17.65
N ALA A 27 -0.16 -1.97 17.19
CA ALA A 27 -0.93 -0.73 17.13
C ALA A 27 -1.23 -0.15 18.51
N ARG A 28 -1.16 -0.93 19.59
CA ARG A 28 -1.39 -0.46 20.98
C ARG A 28 -0.10 -0.17 21.73
N SER A 29 0.96 -0.95 21.51
CA SER A 29 2.17 -0.95 22.34
C SER A 29 2.90 0.39 22.44
N GLY A 30 2.68 1.32 21.51
CA GLY A 30 3.29 2.65 21.55
C GLY A 30 4.78 2.51 21.27
N MET A 31 5.17 2.45 20.00
CA MET A 31 6.59 2.34 19.68
C MET A 31 7.33 3.60 20.17
N PRO A 32 8.43 3.45 20.92
CA PRO A 32 9.31 4.57 21.22
C PRO A 32 9.77 5.22 19.91
N GLY A 33 9.57 6.53 19.76
CA GLY A 33 9.87 7.25 18.52
C GLY A 33 8.77 7.22 17.45
N GLY A 34 7.62 6.61 17.73
CA GLY A 34 6.44 6.65 16.85
C GLY A 34 5.78 8.04 16.87
N SER A 35 5.46 8.57 15.69
CA SER A 35 4.88 9.92 15.51
C SER A 35 3.41 10.07 15.95
N SER A 36 2.81 9.06 16.59
CA SER A 36 1.39 9.08 16.95
C SER A 36 1.06 8.21 18.15
N ASP A 37 0.60 8.85 19.22
CA ASP A 37 0.04 8.18 20.40
C ASP A 37 -1.32 7.54 20.12
N ALA A 38 -1.99 7.92 19.03
CA ALA A 38 -3.29 7.36 18.64
C ALA A 38 -3.16 5.92 18.10
N PRO A 39 -3.75 4.91 18.77
CA PRO A 39 -3.67 3.51 18.33
C PRO A 39 -4.40 3.27 17.00
N ASP A 40 -5.45 4.04 16.70
CA ASP A 40 -6.18 3.94 15.44
C ASP A 40 -5.34 4.42 14.25
N ALA A 41 -4.54 5.47 14.43
CA ALA A 41 -3.61 5.92 13.41
C ALA A 41 -2.54 4.86 13.12
N ARG A 42 -1.99 4.27 14.18
CA ARG A 42 -0.99 3.20 14.08
C ARG A 42 -1.57 1.95 13.42
N LEU A 43 -2.82 1.59 13.74
CA LEU A 43 -3.53 0.50 13.10
C LEU A 43 -3.62 0.70 11.58
N LEU A 44 -3.98 1.90 11.12
CA LEU A 44 -4.05 2.21 9.69
C LEU A 44 -2.68 2.17 9.01
N LEU A 45 -1.63 2.68 9.67
CA LEU A 45 -0.26 2.67 9.15
C LEU A 45 0.32 1.24 9.04
N LEU A 46 0.02 0.38 10.01
CA LEU A 46 0.52 -1.00 10.05
C LEU A 46 -0.29 -1.97 9.19
N LEU A 47 -1.39 -1.52 8.58
CA LEU A 47 -2.30 -2.39 7.82
C LEU A 47 -1.60 -3.11 6.66
N SER A 48 -0.54 -2.55 6.08
CA SER A 48 0.26 -3.19 5.03
C SER A 48 1.06 -4.41 5.51
N ALA A 49 1.29 -4.54 6.82
CA ALA A 49 1.98 -5.69 7.43
C ALA A 49 1.02 -6.83 7.79
N LEU A 50 -0.30 -6.66 7.63
CA LEU A 50 -1.25 -7.74 7.85
C LEU A 50 -1.10 -8.80 6.74
N GLY A 51 -0.92 -10.06 7.11
CA GLY A 51 -0.89 -11.16 6.13
C GLY A 51 -1.69 -12.40 6.54
N ASP A 52 -2.52 -12.29 7.57
CA ASP A 52 -3.41 -13.35 8.03
C ASP A 52 -4.86 -13.16 7.53
N ARG A 53 -5.51 -14.28 7.17
CA ARG A 53 -6.90 -14.40 6.73
C ARG A 53 -7.88 -14.87 7.84
N GLY A 54 -7.64 -14.51 9.10
CA GLY A 54 -8.50 -14.86 10.24
C GLY A 54 -10.00 -14.43 10.19
N PRO A 55 -10.75 -14.51 11.30
CA PRO A 55 -12.20 -14.22 11.31
C PRO A 55 -12.48 -12.74 10.97
N ALA A 56 -13.32 -12.49 9.96
CA ALA A 56 -13.39 -11.18 9.33
C ALA A 56 -14.21 -10.11 10.09
N ARG A 57 -15.20 -10.52 10.91
CA ARG A 57 -16.16 -9.58 11.51
C ARG A 57 -15.54 -8.60 12.50
N HIS A 58 -14.79 -9.11 13.49
CA HIS A 58 -14.16 -8.27 14.51
C HIS A 58 -13.09 -7.34 13.90
N ARG A 59 -12.36 -7.84 12.91
CA ARG A 59 -11.31 -7.10 12.18
C ARG A 59 -11.92 -5.93 11.39
N ARG A 60 -13.00 -6.20 10.65
CA ARG A 60 -13.77 -5.18 9.91
C ARG A 60 -14.28 -4.08 10.84
N LEU A 61 -14.90 -4.44 11.97
CA LEU A 61 -15.45 -3.46 12.91
C LEU A 61 -14.36 -2.53 13.44
N ARG A 62 -13.23 -3.09 13.90
CA ARG A 62 -12.15 -2.28 14.45
C ARG A 62 -11.45 -1.42 13.41
N LEU A 63 -11.26 -1.94 12.19
CA LEU A 63 -10.72 -1.15 11.08
C LEU A 63 -11.69 -0.02 10.68
N ALA A 64 -13.00 -0.28 10.64
CA ALA A 64 -14.01 0.73 10.35
C ALA A 64 -14.01 1.86 11.39
N VAL A 65 -13.88 1.53 12.68
CA VAL A 65 -13.74 2.53 13.76
C VAL A 65 -12.50 3.40 13.54
N ALA A 66 -11.35 2.79 13.23
CA ALA A 66 -10.12 3.53 12.98
C ALA A 66 -10.22 4.43 11.73
N LEU A 67 -10.85 3.95 10.66
CA LEU A 67 -11.10 4.73 9.44
C LEU A 67 -12.04 5.91 9.73
N ALA A 68 -13.12 5.70 10.47
CA ALA A 68 -14.05 6.76 10.86
C ALA A 68 -13.36 7.82 11.73
N ALA A 69 -12.48 7.41 12.63
CA ALA A 69 -11.78 8.31 13.54
C ALA A 69 -10.67 9.14 12.86
N ARG A 70 -10.13 8.69 11.72
CA ARG A 70 -8.90 9.25 11.12
C ARG A 70 -9.02 9.67 9.65
N THR A 71 -10.17 9.45 9.02
CA THR A 71 -10.40 9.78 7.60
C THR A 71 -11.78 10.39 7.40
N MET A 72 -12.00 11.02 6.25
CA MET A 72 -13.30 11.60 5.85
C MET A 72 -14.12 10.62 4.98
N VAL A 73 -13.93 9.30 5.13
CA VAL A 73 -14.58 8.34 4.25
C VAL A 73 -16.07 8.17 4.61
N ASN A 74 -16.94 8.26 3.60
CA ASN A 74 -18.39 8.22 3.80
C ASN A 74 -18.91 6.89 4.37
N ASP A 75 -18.28 5.76 4.00
CA ASP A 75 -18.66 4.43 4.49
C ASP A 75 -17.42 3.65 4.96
N PRO A 76 -17.02 3.85 6.25
CA PRO A 76 -15.87 3.18 6.83
C PRO A 76 -16.01 1.66 6.90
N HIS A 77 -17.24 1.15 7.03
CA HIS A 77 -17.50 -0.29 7.12
C HIS A 77 -17.31 -1.00 5.78
N ARG A 78 -17.85 -0.41 4.71
CA ARG A 78 -17.65 -0.92 3.35
C ARG A 78 -16.18 -0.86 2.94
N LEU A 79 -15.49 0.26 3.25
CA LEU A 79 -14.06 0.37 2.98
C LEU A 79 -13.24 -0.65 3.77
N ALA A 80 -13.52 -0.83 5.07
CA ALA A 80 -12.83 -1.85 5.87
C ALA A 80 -13.05 -3.27 5.31
N GLY A 81 -14.26 -3.57 4.84
CA GLY A 81 -14.56 -4.84 4.17
C GLY A 81 -13.75 -5.04 2.89
N ALA A 82 -13.71 -4.02 2.02
CA ALA A 82 -12.95 -4.05 0.78
C ALA A 82 -11.44 -4.20 1.02
N LEU A 83 -10.88 -3.41 1.94
CA LEU A 83 -9.47 -3.50 2.30
C LEU A 83 -9.12 -4.90 2.78
N LEU A 84 -9.89 -5.48 3.69
CA LEU A 84 -9.63 -6.82 4.22
C LEU A 84 -9.88 -7.97 3.22
N ALA A 85 -10.74 -7.77 2.21
CA ALA A 85 -10.99 -8.76 1.15
C ALA A 85 -9.87 -8.79 0.10
N GLU A 86 -9.28 -7.63 -0.18
CA GLU A 86 -8.18 -7.47 -1.14
C GLU A 86 -6.80 -7.60 -0.47
N GLN A 87 -6.75 -7.61 0.86
CA GLN A 87 -5.55 -7.85 1.66
C GLN A 87 -4.97 -9.25 1.39
N GLY A 88 -3.73 -9.27 0.91
CA GLY A 88 -3.05 -10.52 0.54
C GLY A 88 -3.55 -11.15 -0.76
N GLN A 89 -4.31 -10.42 -1.59
CA GLN A 89 -4.24 -10.65 -3.03
C GLN A 89 -3.04 -9.86 -3.53
N PRO A 90 -1.88 -10.49 -3.78
CA PRO A 90 -0.98 -9.91 -4.77
C PRO A 90 -1.80 -9.86 -6.05
N GLY A 91 -2.40 -8.69 -6.35
CA GLY A 91 -2.78 -8.40 -7.72
C GLY A 91 -1.59 -8.74 -8.60
N ARG A 92 -1.83 -9.16 -9.85
CA ARG A 92 -0.76 -9.35 -10.85
C ARG A 92 0.28 -8.26 -10.61
N PRO A 93 1.54 -8.61 -10.30
CA PRO A 93 2.52 -7.63 -9.89
C PRO A 93 2.51 -6.51 -10.92
N ALA A 94 2.25 -5.30 -10.41
CA ALA A 94 2.27 -4.08 -11.19
C ALA A 94 3.53 -4.08 -12.07
N ARG A 95 3.34 -4.15 -13.38
CA ARG A 95 4.44 -4.05 -14.32
C ARG A 95 4.76 -2.58 -14.48
N TRP A 96 5.98 -2.23 -14.10
CA TRP A 96 6.53 -0.92 -14.37
C TRP A 96 7.13 -0.90 -15.78
N THR A 97 6.71 0.06 -16.59
CA THR A 97 7.30 0.34 -17.90
C THR A 97 7.77 1.79 -17.97
N ILE A 98 8.72 2.05 -18.86
CA ILE A 98 9.22 3.39 -19.16
C ILE A 98 9.02 3.59 -20.66
N ASP A 99 8.30 4.63 -21.06
CA ASP A 99 8.12 4.98 -22.47
C ASP A 99 9.31 5.79 -23.02
N SER A 100 9.26 6.14 -24.31
CA SER A 100 10.30 6.92 -24.98
C SER A 100 10.48 8.32 -24.38
N ASP A 101 9.44 8.89 -23.79
CA ASP A 101 9.47 10.21 -23.15
C ASP A 101 9.96 10.11 -21.68
N GLY A 102 10.22 8.88 -21.24
CA GLY A 102 10.68 8.53 -19.90
C GLY A 102 9.61 8.69 -18.83
N THR A 103 8.33 8.61 -19.21
CA THR A 103 7.19 8.45 -18.31
C THR A 103 7.22 7.04 -17.73
N ARG A 104 7.19 6.92 -16.40
CA ARG A 104 7.12 5.63 -15.73
C ARG A 104 5.66 5.29 -15.46
N THR A 105 5.18 4.24 -16.11
CA THR A 105 3.82 3.73 -16.03
C THR A 105 3.79 2.49 -15.14
N ASP A 106 2.77 2.39 -14.31
CA ASP A 106 2.47 1.22 -13.50
C ASP A 106 1.11 0.69 -13.97
N ASP A 107 1.07 -0.54 -14.50
CA ASP A 107 -0.14 -1.14 -15.06
C ASP A 107 -1.14 -1.64 -14.00
N GLY A 108 -0.89 -1.35 -12.71
CA GLY A 108 -1.78 -1.70 -11.61
C GLY A 108 -3.18 -1.14 -11.78
N ARG A 109 -4.18 -1.98 -11.47
CA ARG A 109 -5.62 -1.67 -11.55
C ARG A 109 -6.02 -0.40 -10.78
N TYR A 110 -5.30 -0.07 -9.72
CA TYR A 110 -5.56 1.10 -8.87
C TYR A 110 -4.44 2.15 -8.92
N SER A 111 -3.51 2.04 -9.86
CA SER A 111 -2.39 2.97 -9.95
C SER A 111 -2.81 4.29 -10.59
N TYR A 112 -2.51 5.41 -9.92
CA TYR A 112 -2.60 6.74 -10.53
C TYR A 112 -1.58 6.95 -11.64
N ARG A 113 -0.59 6.05 -11.78
CA ARG A 113 0.40 6.09 -12.86
C ARG A 113 0.05 5.16 -14.02
N ASN A 114 -1.16 4.59 -14.03
CA ASN A 114 -1.70 3.88 -15.18
C ASN A 114 -2.57 4.84 -16.01
N PRO A 115 -2.15 5.29 -17.20
CA PRO A 115 -2.95 6.20 -18.02
C PRO A 115 -4.29 5.60 -18.50
N ALA A 116 -4.47 4.28 -18.39
CA ALA A 116 -5.74 3.61 -18.70
C ALA A 116 -6.80 3.77 -17.58
N ASN A 117 -6.41 4.22 -16.39
CA ASN A 117 -7.34 4.39 -15.28
C ASN A 117 -8.07 5.76 -15.36
N PRO A 118 -9.38 5.83 -15.08
CA PRO A 118 -10.16 7.06 -15.21
C PRO A 118 -9.76 8.15 -14.19
N PHE A 119 -9.07 7.77 -13.12
CA PHE A 119 -8.55 8.67 -12.08
C PHE A 119 -7.06 9.03 -12.30
N ALA A 120 -6.45 8.59 -13.40
CA ALA A 120 -5.07 8.94 -13.70
C ALA A 120 -4.95 10.45 -13.99
N PRO A 121 -3.90 11.12 -13.51
CA PRO A 121 -3.59 12.48 -13.92
C PRO A 121 -3.42 12.57 -15.44
N PRO A 122 -3.67 13.75 -16.05
CA PRO A 122 -3.47 13.93 -17.48
C PRO A 122 -1.99 13.68 -17.87
N PRO A 123 -1.71 13.28 -19.13
CA PRO A 123 -0.37 12.81 -19.55
C PRO A 123 0.78 13.76 -19.19
N HIS A 124 0.58 15.07 -19.38
CA HIS A 124 1.59 16.08 -19.04
C HIS A 124 1.97 16.10 -17.55
N ARG A 125 1.06 15.76 -16.64
CA ARG A 125 1.38 15.62 -15.20
C ARG A 125 2.15 14.34 -14.92
N LEU A 126 1.82 13.23 -15.59
CA LEU A 126 2.54 11.97 -15.45
C LEU A 126 4.01 12.10 -15.89
N VAL A 127 4.27 12.82 -16.99
CA VAL A 127 5.64 13.16 -17.43
C VAL A 127 6.37 13.94 -16.35
N ARG A 128 5.76 15.00 -15.81
CA ARG A 128 6.36 15.82 -14.74
C ARG A 128 6.69 15.02 -13.48
N VAL A 129 5.75 14.17 -13.02
CA VAL A 129 5.97 13.29 -11.87
C VAL A 129 7.10 12.30 -12.17
N SER A 130 7.15 11.76 -13.38
CA SER A 130 8.20 10.81 -13.78
C SER A 130 9.58 11.46 -13.84
N ALA A 131 9.68 12.70 -14.36
CA ALA A 131 10.90 13.49 -14.35
C ALA A 131 11.38 13.82 -12.93
N ALA A 132 10.47 14.18 -12.03
CA ALA A 132 10.79 14.49 -10.64
C ALA A 132 11.29 13.28 -9.81
N LEU A 133 11.03 12.06 -10.29
CA LEU A 133 11.45 10.80 -9.66
C LEU A 133 12.69 10.19 -10.32
N ARG A 134 13.34 10.91 -11.24
CA ARG A 134 14.66 10.51 -11.75
C ARG A 134 15.70 10.83 -10.67
N PRO A 135 16.66 9.92 -10.41
CA PRO A 135 17.72 10.15 -9.43
C PRO A 135 18.64 11.30 -9.86
#